data_AF-A0A1Y1SEC7-F1
#
_entry.id   AF-A0A1Y1SEC7-F1
#
_cell.length_a   1.000
_cell.length_b   1.000
_cell.length_c   1.000
_cell.angle_alpha   90.00
_cell.angle_beta   90.00
_cell.angle_gamma   90.00
#
_symmetry.space_group_name_H-M   'P 1'
#
loop_
_entity.id
_entity.type
_entity.pdbx_description
1 polymer ?
#
loop_
_entity_poly.entity_id
_entity_poly.type
_entity_poly.pdbx_seq_one_letter_code
_entity_poly.pdbx_strand_id
1 'polypeptide(L)'
;MIRHHFIIAVILSLSSMWMTNATASEPGLSSQDVKQWLQHRIALAHMQNDMRRNAGAYQDLPRAYAEKERAYLQNHGYSVERFRSHETRIYNAADALQQTADSAAQATPPPRSQAACENEVAEGIRGATVAPDELEQELAQMRALGLPEAQIEQIRQAQLQLRGSANDTARQTCALEAQAAKQLTDHNKAFMQASRPDWAGVEPWLGTLEQFSQWYAGNTPDAPTVD
;
A
#
# COMPACT_ATOMS: atom_id res chain seq x y z
N MET A 1 4.76 -1.85 83.18
CA MET A 1 3.61 -1.48 82.31
C MET A 1 3.70 -2.38 81.08
N ILE A 2 2.92 -3.48 81.02
CA ILE A 2 1.61 -3.60 80.31
C ILE A 2 1.85 -3.45 78.79
N ARG A 3 1.60 -4.39 77.86
CA ARG A 3 0.82 -5.65 77.82
C ARG A 3 1.11 -6.40 76.49
N HIS A 4 0.98 -7.74 76.54
CA HIS A 4 0.30 -8.69 75.60
C HIS A 4 0.68 -8.72 74.09
N HIS A 5 1.19 -9.82 73.52
CA HIS A 5 0.57 -11.13 73.16
C HIS A 5 -0.36 -11.16 71.91
N PHE A 6 -0.13 -12.18 71.06
CA PHE A 6 -0.95 -12.80 69.98
C PHE A 6 -1.06 -12.09 68.59
N ILE A 7 -0.42 -12.62 67.53
CA ILE A 7 -0.89 -13.61 66.49
C ILE A 7 -2.08 -13.12 65.64
N ILE A 8 -1.87 -13.02 64.30
CA ILE A 8 -2.69 -13.62 63.21
C ILE A 8 -2.03 -13.26 61.86
N ALA A 9 -1.80 -14.28 61.03
CA ALA A 9 -1.43 -14.16 59.62
C ALA A 9 -2.70 -14.16 58.75
N VAL A 10 -2.84 -13.22 57.79
CA VAL A 10 -3.72 -13.37 56.61
C VAL A 10 -3.15 -12.58 55.41
N ILE A 11 -2.41 -13.31 54.57
CA ILE A 11 -2.53 -13.46 53.11
C ILE A 11 -3.47 -12.49 52.31
N LEU A 12 -3.01 -12.07 51.11
CA LEU A 12 -3.72 -11.49 49.94
C LEU A 12 -4.22 -10.03 50.09
N SER A 13 -3.94 -9.08 49.19
CA SER A 13 -3.99 -9.17 47.73
C SER A 13 -3.01 -8.20 47.05
N LEU A 14 -2.28 -8.74 46.07
CA LEU A 14 -1.78 -7.97 44.94
C LEU A 14 -2.97 -7.31 44.25
N SER A 15 -3.14 -6.00 44.44
CA SER A 15 -3.87 -5.19 43.46
C SER A 15 -2.84 -4.71 42.45
N SER A 16 -2.48 -5.59 41.53
CA SER A 16 -1.87 -5.21 40.26
C SER A 16 -2.87 -4.34 39.53
N MET A 17 -2.79 -3.03 39.78
CA MET A 17 -3.46 -2.01 39.00
C MET A 17 -2.74 -1.99 37.65
N TRP A 18 -3.08 -2.95 36.80
CA TRP A 18 -2.86 -2.84 35.37
C TRP A 18 -3.71 -1.64 34.96
N MET A 19 -3.10 -0.45 34.94
CA MET A 19 -3.60 0.61 34.09
C MET A 19 -3.51 0.03 32.69
N THR A 20 -4.64 -0.46 32.19
CA THR A 20 -4.88 -0.54 30.77
C THR A 20 -4.64 0.86 30.25
N ASN A 21 -3.43 1.11 29.75
CA ASN A 21 -3.19 2.19 28.80
C ASN A 21 -4.08 1.86 27.62
N ALA A 22 -5.33 2.34 27.68
CA ALA A 22 -6.06 2.64 26.47
C ALA A 22 -5.11 3.54 25.70
N THR A 23 -4.55 3.02 24.62
CA THR A 23 -3.85 3.83 23.63
C THR A 23 -4.87 4.85 23.17
N ALA A 24 -4.83 6.04 23.77
CA ALA A 24 -5.57 7.17 23.27
C ALA A 24 -5.12 7.32 21.82
N SER A 25 -6.04 7.14 20.88
CA SER A 25 -5.77 7.39 19.47
C SER A 25 -5.12 8.78 19.39
N GLU A 26 -3.93 8.86 18.80
CA GLU A 26 -3.25 10.15 18.66
C GLU A 26 -4.23 11.14 18.01
N PRO A 27 -4.31 12.38 18.53
CA PRO A 27 -5.16 13.39 17.90
C PRO A 27 -4.78 13.54 16.43
N GLY A 28 -5.77 13.80 15.59
CA GLY A 28 -5.55 14.12 14.18
C GLY A 28 -4.57 15.29 14.03
N LEU A 29 -3.76 15.26 12.98
CA LEU A 29 -2.82 16.34 12.67
C LEU A 29 -3.59 17.65 12.46
N SER A 30 -3.16 18.71 13.12
CA SER A 30 -3.65 20.06 12.85
C SER A 30 -2.93 20.65 11.65
N SER A 31 -3.52 21.68 11.04
CA SER A 31 -2.85 22.45 9.96
C SER A 31 -1.50 23.03 10.42
N GLN A 32 -1.39 23.41 11.70
CA GLN A 32 -0.14 23.89 12.28
C GLN A 32 0.93 22.79 12.38
N ASP A 33 0.53 21.54 12.67
CA ASP A 33 1.47 20.41 12.68
C ASP A 33 2.05 20.15 11.29
N VAL A 34 1.20 20.18 10.26
CA VAL A 34 1.61 19.99 8.85
C VAL A 34 2.52 21.14 8.39
N LYS A 35 2.18 22.37 8.75
CA LYS A 35 3.00 23.56 8.49
C LYS A 35 4.41 23.42 9.09
N GLN A 36 4.50 23.10 10.38
CA GLN A 36 5.79 22.94 11.05
C GLN A 36 6.60 21.80 10.45
N TRP A 37 5.94 20.67 10.16
CA TRP A 37 6.59 19.55 9.49
C TRP A 37 7.16 19.96 8.12
N LEU A 38 6.39 20.67 7.30
CA LEU A 38 6.83 21.18 5.98
C LEU A 38 8.06 22.10 6.12
N GLN A 39 8.03 23.04 7.05
CA GLN A 39 9.16 23.95 7.31
C GLN A 39 10.45 23.17 7.64
N HIS A 40 10.35 22.18 8.53
CA HIS A 40 11.50 21.34 8.88
C HIS A 40 11.93 20.43 7.74
N ARG A 41 10.99 19.88 6.96
CA ARG A 41 11.30 19.02 5.82
C ARG A 41 12.05 19.76 4.72
N ILE A 42 11.65 21.00 4.44
CA ILE A 42 12.33 21.90 3.49
C ILE A 42 13.76 22.22 3.99
N ALA A 43 13.92 22.58 5.27
CA ALA A 43 15.23 22.85 5.84
C ALA A 43 16.17 21.63 5.78
N LEU A 44 15.66 20.44 6.11
CA LEU A 44 16.39 19.18 5.99
C LEU A 44 16.73 18.85 4.54
N ALA A 45 15.83 19.11 3.59
CA ALA A 45 16.08 18.92 2.16
C ALA A 45 17.19 19.84 1.63
N HIS A 46 17.21 21.11 2.04
CA HIS A 46 18.33 22.01 1.75
C HIS A 46 19.65 21.48 2.32
N MET A 47 19.65 21.06 3.59
CA MET A 47 20.82 20.48 4.24
C MET A 47 21.32 19.23 3.49
N GLN A 48 20.42 18.33 3.10
CA GLN A 48 20.75 17.13 2.34
C GLN A 48 21.36 17.49 0.97
N ASN A 49 20.77 18.44 0.27
CA ASN A 49 21.27 18.93 -1.02
C ASN A 49 22.66 19.56 -0.90
N ASP A 50 22.90 20.36 0.14
CA ASP A 50 24.21 20.95 0.43
C ASP A 50 25.28 19.90 0.73
N MET A 51 24.93 18.90 1.54
CA MET A 51 25.85 17.81 1.85
C MET A 51 26.14 16.95 0.63
N ARG A 52 25.14 16.69 -0.23
CA ARG A 52 25.33 15.98 -1.50
C ARG A 52 26.25 16.76 -2.45
N ARG A 53 26.10 18.08 -2.54
CA ARG A 53 27.00 18.95 -3.33
C ARG A 53 28.44 18.92 -2.82
N ASN A 54 28.62 18.81 -1.50
CA ASN A 54 29.92 18.77 -0.85
C ASN A 54 30.30 17.34 -0.40
N ALA A 55 29.86 16.31 -1.12
CA ALA A 55 29.99 14.91 -0.69
C ALA A 55 31.45 14.52 -0.39
N GLY A 56 32.42 15.09 -1.11
CA GLY A 56 33.85 14.84 -0.91
C GLY A 56 34.41 15.32 0.44
N ALA A 57 33.67 16.16 1.19
CA ALA A 57 34.04 16.59 2.54
C ALA A 57 33.68 15.55 3.62
N TYR A 58 32.98 14.48 3.28
CA TYR A 58 32.46 13.50 4.23
C TYR A 58 33.03 12.11 3.95
N GLN A 59 33.56 11.46 5.00
CA GLN A 59 34.00 10.07 4.92
C GLN A 59 32.81 9.10 4.78
N ASP A 60 31.70 9.41 5.47
CA ASP A 60 30.45 8.65 5.44
C ASP A 60 29.28 9.65 5.41
N LEU A 61 28.86 10.00 4.20
CA LEU A 61 27.81 10.98 3.95
C LEU A 61 26.46 10.57 4.57
N PRO A 62 25.97 9.32 4.41
CA PRO A 62 24.74 8.87 5.08
C PRO A 62 24.78 9.02 6.59
N ARG A 63 25.85 8.57 7.26
CA ARG A 63 25.96 8.69 8.72
C ARG A 63 26.03 10.15 9.16
N ALA A 64 26.83 10.97 8.48
CA ALA A 64 26.95 12.39 8.78
C ALA A 64 25.60 13.13 8.63
N TYR A 65 24.80 12.78 7.62
CA TYR A 65 23.47 13.33 7.45
C TYR A 65 22.54 12.92 8.59
N ALA A 66 22.51 11.64 8.97
CA ALA A 66 21.65 11.15 10.06
C ALA A 66 21.98 11.84 11.41
N GLU A 67 23.25 12.11 11.68
CA GLU A 67 23.67 12.87 12.87
C GLU A 67 23.18 14.31 12.83
N LYS A 68 23.32 14.99 11.68
CA LYS A 68 22.83 16.37 11.51
C LYS A 68 21.31 16.48 11.53
N GLU A 69 20.60 15.55 10.91
CA GLU A 69 19.14 15.47 10.94
C GLU A 69 18.66 15.34 12.39
N ARG A 70 19.23 14.40 13.15
CA ARG A 70 18.87 14.20 14.56
C ARG A 70 19.11 15.46 15.38
N ALA A 71 20.28 16.08 15.24
CA ALA A 71 20.62 17.30 15.98
C ALA A 71 19.69 18.47 15.60
N TYR A 72 19.40 18.65 14.30
CA TYR A 72 18.49 19.68 13.81
C TYR A 72 17.09 19.48 14.39
N LEU A 73 16.51 18.29 14.27
CA LEU A 73 15.17 17.99 14.75
C LEU A 73 15.08 18.15 16.28
N GLN A 74 16.06 17.66 17.02
CA GLN A 74 16.10 17.79 18.49
C GLN A 74 16.10 19.26 18.93
N ASN A 75 16.87 20.11 18.25
CA ASN A 75 16.91 21.55 18.54
C ASN A 75 15.59 22.27 18.23
N HIS A 76 14.73 21.67 17.41
CA HIS A 76 13.41 22.20 17.05
C HIS A 76 12.26 21.44 17.73
N GLY A 77 12.54 20.66 18.78
CA GLY A 77 11.51 19.96 19.56
C GLY A 77 10.92 18.71 18.91
N TYR A 78 11.57 18.18 17.87
CA TYR A 78 11.19 16.93 17.22
C TYR A 78 12.16 15.79 17.59
N SER A 79 11.61 14.62 17.89
CA SER A 79 12.37 13.37 17.72
C SER A 79 12.32 12.96 16.25
N VAL A 80 13.33 12.21 15.79
CA VAL A 80 13.34 11.63 14.43
C VAL A 80 12.11 10.75 14.22
N GLU A 81 11.76 9.92 15.22
CA GLU A 81 10.59 9.05 15.18
C GLU A 81 9.28 9.82 15.00
N ARG A 82 9.05 10.88 15.78
CA ARG A 82 7.85 11.72 15.66
C ARG A 82 7.79 12.40 14.29
N PHE A 83 8.92 12.90 13.79
CA PHE A 83 8.99 13.54 12.48
C PHE A 83 8.65 12.59 11.33
N ARG A 84 9.13 11.34 11.40
CA ARG A 84 8.81 10.29 10.41
C ARG A 84 7.37 9.78 10.53
N SER A 85 6.83 9.73 11.75
CA SER A 85 5.41 9.43 11.99
C SER A 85 4.51 10.50 11.35
N HIS A 86 4.81 11.78 11.57
CA HIS A 86 4.11 12.88 10.90
C HIS A 86 4.23 12.79 9.38
N GLU A 87 5.42 12.52 8.83
CA GLU A 87 5.62 12.33 7.38
C GLU A 87 4.68 11.25 6.81
N THR A 88 4.62 10.09 7.47
CA THR A 88 3.77 8.97 7.05
C THR A 88 2.29 9.35 7.08
N ARG A 89 1.85 9.98 8.16
CA ARG A 89 0.46 10.43 8.34
C ARG A 89 0.05 11.48 7.31
N ILE A 90 0.92 12.44 7.04
CA ILE A 90 0.70 13.51 6.06
C ILE A 90 0.54 12.93 4.65
N TYR A 91 1.46 12.08 4.21
CA TYR A 91 1.37 11.49 2.87
C TYR A 91 0.19 10.52 2.73
N ASN A 92 -0.09 9.70 3.76
CA ASN A 92 -1.28 8.83 3.73
C ASN A 92 -2.59 9.63 3.62
N ALA A 93 -2.70 10.76 4.34
CA ALA A 93 -3.86 11.64 4.23
C ALA A 93 -3.93 12.33 2.87
N ALA A 94 -2.80 12.80 2.33
CA ALA A 94 -2.74 13.42 1.01
C ALA A 94 -3.17 12.45 -0.10
N ASP A 95 -2.63 11.22 -0.08
CA ASP A 95 -2.97 10.17 -1.04
C ASP A 95 -4.45 9.77 -0.94
N ALA A 96 -5.00 9.68 0.27
CA ALA A 96 -6.41 9.38 0.51
C ALA A 96 -7.34 10.49 -0.04
N LEU A 97 -6.97 11.76 0.19
CA LEU A 97 -7.71 12.91 -0.33
C LEU A 97 -7.67 12.92 -1.86
N GLN A 98 -6.51 12.66 -2.48
CA GLN A 98 -6.38 12.56 -3.93
C GLN A 98 -7.23 11.42 -4.50
N GLN A 99 -7.20 10.23 -3.89
CA GLN A 99 -8.02 9.09 -4.32
C GLN A 99 -9.52 9.39 -4.24
N THR A 100 -9.96 10.19 -3.26
CA THR A 100 -11.36 10.62 -3.14
C THR A 100 -11.74 11.57 -4.28
N ALA A 101 -10.87 12.53 -4.60
CA ALA A 101 -11.06 13.46 -5.71
C ALA A 101 -11.11 12.72 -7.06
N ASP A 102 -10.18 11.79 -7.29
CA ASP A 102 -10.11 11.00 -8.52
C ASP A 102 -11.33 10.08 -8.67
N SER A 103 -11.76 9.42 -7.58
CA SER A 103 -12.96 8.58 -7.56
C SER A 103 -14.24 9.38 -7.79
N ALA A 104 -14.29 10.64 -7.32
CA ALA A 104 -15.42 11.53 -7.59
C ALA A 104 -15.44 12.04 -9.05
N ALA A 105 -14.27 12.16 -9.68
CA ALA A 105 -14.13 12.60 -11.07
C ALA A 105 -14.39 11.48 -12.10
N GLN A 106 -14.22 10.21 -11.72
CA GLN A 106 -14.38 9.07 -12.61
C GLN A 106 -15.79 8.46 -12.52
N ALA A 107 -16.48 8.37 -13.67
CA ALA A 107 -17.66 7.51 -13.80
C ALA A 107 -17.20 6.05 -13.84
N THR A 108 -17.06 5.41 -12.68
CA THR A 108 -16.67 3.99 -12.63
C THR A 108 -17.75 3.16 -13.31
N PRO A 109 -17.43 2.41 -14.39
CA PRO A 109 -18.37 1.44 -14.93
C PRO A 109 -18.80 0.47 -13.83
N PRO A 110 -20.05 0.00 -13.80
CA PRO A 110 -20.46 -0.98 -12.82
C PRO A 110 -19.52 -2.20 -12.93
N PRO A 111 -19.11 -2.78 -11.78
CA PRO A 111 -18.25 -3.95 -11.80
C PRO A 111 -18.94 -5.04 -12.63
N ARG A 112 -18.16 -5.66 -13.52
CA ARG A 112 -18.62 -6.76 -14.36
C ARG A 112 -19.17 -7.89 -13.48
N SER A 113 -20.31 -8.46 -13.85
CA SER A 113 -20.87 -9.58 -13.11
C SER A 113 -19.97 -10.82 -13.21
N GLN A 114 -19.99 -11.66 -12.17
CA GLN A 114 -19.23 -12.91 -12.16
C GLN A 114 -19.56 -13.79 -13.37
N ALA A 115 -20.86 -13.92 -13.71
CA ALA A 115 -21.29 -14.67 -14.89
C ALA A 115 -20.74 -14.08 -16.20
N ALA A 116 -20.65 -12.75 -16.31
CA ALA A 116 -20.06 -12.13 -17.49
C ALA A 116 -18.54 -12.39 -17.58
N CYS A 117 -17.82 -12.39 -16.45
CA CYS A 117 -16.40 -12.76 -16.42
C CYS A 117 -16.21 -14.22 -16.84
N GLU A 118 -16.95 -15.14 -16.20
CA GLU A 118 -16.81 -16.58 -16.46
C GLU A 118 -17.11 -16.91 -17.92
N ASN A 119 -18.13 -16.29 -18.50
CA ASN A 119 -18.45 -16.48 -19.92
C ASN A 119 -17.32 -15.99 -20.84
N GLU A 120 -16.73 -14.83 -20.59
CA GLU A 120 -15.63 -14.33 -21.43
C GLU A 120 -14.37 -15.17 -21.31
N VAL A 121 -13.97 -15.55 -20.10
CA VAL A 121 -12.79 -16.40 -19.91
C VAL A 121 -13.02 -17.77 -20.54
N ALA A 122 -14.21 -18.36 -20.37
CA ALA A 122 -14.53 -19.65 -20.97
C ALA A 122 -14.55 -19.58 -22.51
N GLU A 123 -15.13 -18.52 -23.09
CA GLU A 123 -15.09 -18.29 -24.54
C GLU A 123 -13.68 -18.05 -25.04
N GLY A 124 -12.86 -17.29 -24.31
CA GLY A 124 -11.44 -17.09 -24.63
C GLY A 124 -10.66 -18.41 -24.66
N ILE A 125 -10.86 -19.28 -23.68
CA ILE A 125 -10.23 -20.62 -23.65
C ILE A 125 -10.72 -21.47 -24.82
N ARG A 126 -12.04 -21.48 -25.09
CA ARG A 126 -12.59 -22.24 -26.23
C ARG A 126 -12.08 -21.72 -27.57
N GLY A 127 -11.98 -20.40 -27.74
CA GLY A 127 -11.46 -19.77 -28.95
C GLY A 127 -9.96 -19.97 -29.16
N ALA A 128 -9.20 -20.24 -28.09
CA ALA A 128 -7.79 -20.62 -28.16
C ALA A 128 -7.59 -22.12 -28.48
N THR A 129 -8.67 -22.92 -28.49
CA THR A 129 -8.66 -24.34 -28.90
C THR A 129 -9.26 -24.51 -30.28
N VAL A 130 -8.81 -25.53 -31.00
CA VAL A 130 -9.35 -25.87 -32.33
C VAL A 130 -10.77 -26.45 -32.18
N ALA A 131 -11.69 -26.13 -33.10
CA ALA A 131 -13.02 -26.75 -33.11
C ALA A 131 -12.91 -28.27 -33.26
N PRO A 132 -13.79 -29.11 -32.66
CA PRO A 132 -13.59 -30.56 -32.64
C PRO A 132 -13.53 -31.19 -34.04
N ASP A 133 -14.26 -30.64 -34.99
CA ASP A 133 -14.29 -31.00 -36.40
C ASP A 133 -13.02 -30.56 -37.15
N GLU A 134 -12.53 -29.36 -36.89
CA GLU A 134 -11.26 -28.85 -37.43
C GLU A 134 -10.05 -29.58 -36.84
N LEU A 135 -10.11 -29.97 -35.56
CA LEU A 135 -9.06 -30.68 -34.85
C LEU A 135 -8.80 -32.03 -35.53
N GLU A 136 -9.84 -32.77 -35.89
CA GLU A 136 -9.65 -34.05 -36.58
C GLU A 136 -9.05 -33.89 -37.98
N GLN A 137 -9.36 -32.79 -38.70
CA GLN A 137 -8.72 -32.48 -39.98
C GLN A 137 -7.23 -32.14 -39.79
N GLU A 138 -6.89 -31.36 -38.77
CA GLU A 138 -5.51 -30.97 -38.48
C GLU A 138 -4.68 -32.19 -38.04
N LEU A 139 -5.23 -33.05 -37.19
CA LEU A 139 -4.59 -34.30 -36.77
C LEU A 139 -4.41 -35.26 -37.96
N ALA A 140 -5.35 -35.30 -38.91
CA ALA A 140 -5.19 -36.07 -40.14
C ALA A 140 -4.05 -35.53 -41.04
N GLN A 141 -3.88 -34.21 -41.11
CA GLN A 141 -2.74 -33.60 -41.81
C GLN A 141 -1.42 -33.92 -41.11
N MET A 142 -1.37 -33.86 -39.77
CA MET A 142 -0.19 -34.24 -38.99
C MET A 142 0.20 -35.71 -39.21
N ARG A 143 -0.78 -36.62 -39.27
CA ARG A 143 -0.54 -38.03 -39.67
C ARG A 143 0.11 -38.13 -41.04
N ALA A 144 -0.41 -37.38 -42.02
CA ALA A 144 0.11 -37.38 -43.38
C ALA A 144 1.54 -36.80 -43.48
N LEU A 145 1.93 -35.90 -42.57
CA LEU A 145 3.28 -35.34 -42.45
C LEU A 145 4.25 -36.28 -41.70
N GLY A 146 3.78 -37.44 -41.23
CA GLY A 146 4.61 -38.45 -40.59
C GLY A 146 4.80 -38.26 -39.08
N LEU A 147 3.95 -37.48 -38.40
CA LEU A 147 3.99 -37.43 -36.94
C LEU A 147 3.63 -38.81 -36.33
N PRO A 148 4.29 -39.23 -35.24
CA PRO A 148 3.94 -40.47 -34.55
C PRO A 148 2.52 -40.42 -33.97
N GLU A 149 1.75 -41.51 -34.08
CA GLU A 149 0.38 -41.60 -33.55
C GLU A 149 0.30 -41.30 -32.05
N ALA A 150 1.32 -41.69 -31.28
CA ALA A 150 1.40 -41.35 -29.86
C ALA A 150 1.43 -39.83 -29.62
N GLN A 151 2.10 -39.07 -30.49
CA GLN A 151 2.17 -37.61 -30.40
C GLN A 151 0.87 -36.95 -30.84
N ILE A 152 0.22 -37.49 -31.89
CA ILE A 152 -1.09 -37.03 -32.37
C ILE A 152 -2.15 -37.22 -31.28
N GLU A 153 -2.16 -38.37 -30.60
CA GLU A 153 -3.10 -38.62 -29.51
C GLU A 153 -2.84 -37.69 -28.33
N GLN A 154 -1.58 -37.40 -27.99
CA GLN A 154 -1.25 -36.41 -26.97
C GLN A 154 -1.80 -35.02 -27.31
N ILE A 155 -1.67 -34.57 -28.56
CA ILE A 155 -2.19 -33.27 -29.02
C ILE A 155 -3.72 -33.25 -28.94
N ARG A 156 -4.39 -34.33 -29.40
CA ARG A 156 -5.86 -34.47 -29.30
C ARG A 156 -6.32 -34.36 -27.85
N GLN A 157 -5.72 -35.14 -26.96
CA GLN A 157 -6.09 -35.16 -25.55
C GLN A 157 -5.84 -33.80 -24.89
N ALA A 158 -4.72 -33.15 -25.20
CA ALA A 158 -4.44 -31.80 -24.68
C ALA A 158 -5.51 -30.77 -25.11
N GLN A 159 -5.89 -30.77 -26.39
CA GLN A 159 -6.93 -29.86 -26.91
C GLN A 159 -8.31 -30.13 -26.27
N LEU A 160 -8.71 -31.40 -26.18
CA LEU A 160 -9.98 -31.79 -25.57
C LEU A 160 -10.02 -31.49 -24.07
N GLN A 161 -8.91 -31.73 -23.35
CA GLN A 161 -8.80 -31.45 -21.94
C GLN A 161 -8.88 -29.95 -21.66
N LEU A 162 -8.16 -29.12 -22.43
CA LEU A 162 -8.23 -27.66 -22.32
C LEU A 162 -9.65 -27.16 -22.55
N ARG A 163 -10.28 -27.58 -23.65
CA ARG A 163 -11.66 -27.18 -24.00
C ARG A 163 -12.68 -27.64 -22.96
N GLY A 164 -12.55 -28.88 -22.47
CA GLY A 164 -13.43 -29.45 -21.45
C GLY A 164 -13.27 -28.77 -20.09
N SER A 165 -12.07 -28.27 -19.78
CA SER A 165 -11.78 -27.55 -18.54
C SER A 165 -12.19 -26.07 -18.55
N ALA A 166 -12.56 -25.52 -19.71
CA ALA A 166 -12.76 -24.07 -19.91
C ALA A 166 -13.67 -23.42 -18.86
N ASN A 167 -14.80 -24.05 -18.52
CA ASN A 167 -15.71 -23.51 -17.51
C ASN A 167 -15.13 -23.53 -16.09
N ASP A 168 -14.41 -24.58 -15.73
CA ASP A 168 -13.83 -24.71 -14.39
C ASP A 168 -12.63 -23.78 -14.22
N THR A 169 -11.78 -23.65 -15.25
CA THR A 169 -10.73 -22.65 -15.30
C THR A 169 -11.31 -21.23 -15.21
N ALA A 170 -12.36 -20.93 -15.97
CA ALA A 170 -13.02 -19.62 -15.93
C ALA A 170 -13.57 -19.28 -14.53
N ARG A 171 -14.23 -20.23 -13.85
CA ARG A 171 -14.68 -20.05 -12.46
C ARG A 171 -13.54 -19.76 -11.51
N GLN A 172 -12.43 -20.51 -11.61
CA GLN A 172 -11.28 -20.31 -10.74
C GLN A 172 -10.62 -18.95 -10.97
N THR A 173 -10.39 -18.57 -12.23
CA THR A 173 -9.82 -17.27 -12.60
C THR A 173 -10.69 -16.13 -12.11
N CYS A 174 -11.98 -16.13 -12.44
CA CYS A 174 -12.90 -15.07 -12.03
C CYS A 174 -13.10 -15.01 -10.51
N ALA A 175 -13.05 -16.14 -9.80
CA ALA A 175 -13.10 -16.17 -8.35
C ALA A 175 -11.84 -15.52 -7.73
N LEU A 176 -10.65 -15.79 -8.28
CA LEU A 176 -9.40 -15.16 -7.83
C LEU A 176 -9.40 -13.65 -8.09
N GLU A 177 -9.83 -13.23 -9.28
CA GLU A 177 -9.96 -11.81 -9.61
C GLU A 177 -10.95 -11.09 -8.69
N ALA A 178 -12.11 -11.70 -8.43
CA ALA A 178 -13.10 -11.15 -7.51
C ALA A 178 -12.56 -11.04 -6.07
N GLN A 179 -11.78 -12.04 -5.62
CA GLN A 179 -11.12 -12.00 -4.31
C GLN A 179 -10.07 -10.88 -4.24
N ALA A 180 -9.24 -10.73 -5.27
CA ALA A 180 -8.24 -9.66 -5.34
C ALA A 180 -8.90 -8.27 -5.36
N ALA A 181 -9.95 -8.09 -6.15
CA ALA A 181 -10.72 -6.84 -6.21
C ALA A 181 -11.37 -6.51 -4.85
N LYS A 182 -11.91 -7.52 -4.15
CA LYS A 182 -12.45 -7.35 -2.81
C LYS A 182 -11.35 -6.96 -1.81
N GLN A 183 -10.22 -7.66 -1.82
CA GLN A 183 -9.09 -7.34 -0.94
C GLN A 183 -8.58 -5.91 -1.16
N LEU A 184 -8.48 -5.47 -2.41
CA LEU A 184 -8.12 -4.09 -2.73
C LEU A 184 -9.16 -3.09 -2.22
N THR A 185 -10.44 -3.38 -2.42
CA THR A 185 -11.54 -2.52 -1.93
C THR A 185 -11.51 -2.40 -0.40
N ASP A 186 -11.34 -3.53 0.31
CA ASP A 186 -11.28 -3.58 1.76
C ASP A 186 -10.03 -2.87 2.28
N HIS A 187 -8.88 -3.05 1.61
CA HIS A 187 -7.63 -2.36 1.91
C HIS A 187 -7.78 -0.84 1.75
N ASN A 188 -8.30 -0.38 0.61
CA ASN A 188 -8.53 1.04 0.35
C ASN A 188 -9.49 1.61 1.39
N LYS A 189 -10.59 0.92 1.70
CA LYS A 189 -11.52 1.36 2.76
C LYS A 189 -10.82 1.52 4.11
N ALA A 190 -10.00 0.55 4.50
CA ALA A 190 -9.25 0.61 5.76
C ALA A 190 -8.22 1.75 5.75
N PHE A 191 -7.50 1.93 4.65
CA PHE A 191 -6.55 3.03 4.45
C PHE A 191 -7.22 4.40 4.59
N MET A 192 -8.36 4.60 3.90
CA MET A 192 -9.16 5.82 3.98
C MET A 192 -9.66 6.09 5.40
N GLN A 193 -10.10 5.04 6.11
CA GLN A 193 -10.56 5.17 7.50
C GLN A 193 -9.40 5.54 8.44
N ALA A 194 -8.23 4.95 8.25
CA ALA A 194 -7.06 5.18 9.09
C ALA A 194 -6.48 6.59 8.93
N SER A 195 -6.51 7.17 7.72
CA SER A 195 -5.98 8.51 7.47
C SER A 195 -6.97 9.64 7.77
N ARG A 196 -8.27 9.34 7.87
CA ARG A 196 -9.35 10.32 8.05
C ARG A 196 -9.13 11.36 9.17
N PRO A 197 -8.56 11.02 10.35
CA PRO A 197 -8.31 12.01 11.39
C PRO A 197 -7.39 13.17 10.95
N ASP A 198 -6.53 12.94 9.96
CA ASP A 198 -5.49 13.88 9.54
C ASP A 198 -5.92 14.77 8.37
N TRP A 199 -7.05 14.46 7.72
CA TRP A 199 -7.48 15.13 6.50
C TRP A 199 -7.67 16.63 6.68
N ALA A 200 -8.32 17.06 7.76
CA ALA A 200 -8.58 18.47 8.02
C ALA A 200 -7.30 19.30 8.23
N GLY A 201 -6.23 18.67 8.74
CA GLY A 201 -4.93 19.32 8.87
C GLY A 201 -4.16 19.37 7.56
N VAL A 202 -4.30 18.34 6.72
CA VAL A 202 -3.49 18.16 5.50
C VAL A 202 -4.10 18.83 4.27
N GLU A 203 -5.43 18.86 4.14
CA GLU A 203 -6.16 19.37 2.98
C GLU A 203 -5.70 20.77 2.52
N PRO A 204 -5.48 21.77 3.40
CA PRO A 204 -5.01 23.09 2.97
C PRO A 204 -3.59 23.10 2.36
N TRP A 205 -2.80 22.04 2.59
CA TRP A 205 -1.38 21.95 2.23
C TRP A 205 -1.11 21.04 1.03
N LEU A 206 -2.14 20.43 0.41
CA LEU A 206 -1.96 19.51 -0.73
C LEU A 206 -1.12 20.14 -1.86
N GLY A 207 -1.42 21.38 -2.23
CA GLY A 207 -0.65 22.09 -3.25
C GLY A 207 0.81 22.36 -2.85
N THR A 208 1.06 22.66 -1.57
CA THR A 208 2.42 22.88 -1.05
C THR A 208 3.21 21.57 -0.97
N LEU A 209 2.56 20.46 -0.62
CA LEU A 209 3.15 19.11 -0.61
C LEU A 209 3.53 18.67 -2.03
N GLU A 210 2.68 18.96 -3.02
CA GLU A 210 2.98 18.71 -4.42
C GLU A 210 4.18 19.56 -4.88
N GLN A 211 4.16 20.88 -4.63
CA GLN A 211 5.28 21.76 -4.96
C GLN A 211 6.58 21.32 -4.30
N PHE A 212 6.54 20.90 -3.03
CA PHE A 212 7.70 20.34 -2.33
C PHE A 212 8.23 19.11 -3.05
N SER A 213 7.35 18.18 -3.43
CA SER A 213 7.72 16.94 -4.12
C SER A 213 8.34 17.22 -5.48
N GLN A 214 7.76 18.16 -6.26
CA GLN A 214 8.29 18.58 -7.55
C GLN A 214 9.68 19.22 -7.42
N TRP A 215 9.86 20.14 -6.47
CA TRP A 215 11.16 20.77 -6.20
C TRP A 215 12.20 19.76 -5.74
N TYR A 216 11.83 18.89 -4.79
CA TYR A 216 12.74 17.90 -4.23
C TYR A 216 13.18 16.85 -5.27
N ALA A 217 12.31 16.54 -6.24
CA ALA A 217 12.64 15.71 -7.40
C ALA A 217 13.49 16.44 -8.46
N GLY A 218 13.65 17.77 -8.37
CA GLY A 218 14.37 18.60 -9.33
C GLY A 218 13.55 19.02 -10.54
N ASN A 219 12.22 18.89 -10.49
CA ASN A 219 11.31 19.28 -11.56
C ASN A 219 11.01 20.80 -11.55
N THR A 220 11.17 21.46 -10.40
CA THR A 220 11.05 22.92 -10.26
C THR A 220 12.29 23.50 -9.57
N PRO A 221 12.67 24.76 -9.88
CA PRO A 221 13.89 25.37 -9.35
C PRO A 221 13.75 25.80 -7.89
N ASP A 222 12.56 26.25 -7.49
CA ASP A 222 12.30 26.90 -6.21
C ASP A 222 11.56 25.97 -5.24
N ALA A 223 12.03 25.95 -3.99
CA ALA A 223 11.32 25.30 -2.89
C ALA A 223 10.03 26.07 -2.59
N PRO A 224 8.95 25.39 -2.15
CA PRO A 224 7.73 26.08 -1.75
C PRO A 224 7.96 26.97 -0.53
N THR A 225 7.26 28.10 -0.49
CA THR A 225 7.19 28.97 0.70
C THR A 225 6.07 28.49 1.62
N VAL A 226 6.34 28.50 2.93
CA VAL A 226 5.39 28.07 3.96
C VAL A 226 5.13 29.26 4.90
N ASP A 227 4.10 30.05 4.57
CA ASP A 227 3.70 31.26 5.30
C ASP A 227 2.84 30.99 6.53
#